data_AF-A0A376LJH8-F1
#
_entry.id   AF-A0A376LJH8-F1
#
_cell.length_a   1.000
_cell.length_b   1.000
_cell.length_c   1.000
_cell.angle_alpha   90.00
_cell.angle_beta   90.00
_cell.angle_gamma   90.00
#
_symmetry.space_group_name_H-M   'P 1'
#
loop_
_entity.id
_entity.type
_entity.pdbx_description
1 polymer ?
#
loop_
_entity_poly.entity_id
_entity_poly.type
_entity_poly.pdbx_seq_one_letter_code
_entity_poly.pdbx_strand_id
1 'polypeptide(L)'
;MIDPTLRNLLIADLGAKPQVRVLLLDVVIGFGATADPAASLVSAWQKACAARSDNQPLYAIATVTGTERDPQCRSQQIATLEDAGIAVVSSLPEATLLAAALIHPLSPATQQHTPSLLENVAVINIGLRSFALELQSASKPVVHYQWSPVAGGNKKLARLLERLQ
;
A
#
# COMPACT_ATOMS: atom_id res chain seq x y z
N MET A 1 23.61 -13.17 -12.53
CA MET A 1 24.19 -12.41 -11.42
C MET A 1 25.53 -11.80 -11.78
N ILE A 2 26.47 -12.54 -12.38
CA ILE A 2 27.81 -12.05 -12.72
C ILE A 2 27.78 -11.08 -13.90
N ASP A 3 27.29 -11.53 -15.05
CA ASP A 3 27.19 -10.73 -16.27
C ASP A 3 25.72 -10.30 -16.51
N PRO A 4 25.41 -8.99 -16.47
CA PRO A 4 24.06 -8.49 -16.72
C PRO A 4 23.79 -8.21 -18.21
N THR A 5 24.74 -8.43 -19.13
CA THR A 5 24.68 -7.96 -20.52
C THR A 5 23.43 -8.46 -21.26
N LEU A 6 23.19 -9.77 -21.28
CA LEU A 6 22.02 -10.33 -21.97
C LEU A 6 20.70 -9.83 -21.36
N ARG A 7 20.60 -9.80 -20.02
CA ARG A 7 19.41 -9.28 -19.32
C ARG A 7 19.16 -7.83 -19.70
N ASN A 8 20.18 -6.99 -19.63
CA ASN A 8 20.06 -5.56 -19.89
C ASN A 8 19.70 -5.28 -21.36
N LEU A 9 20.21 -6.08 -22.30
CA LEU A 9 19.79 -6.02 -23.70
C LEU A 9 18.30 -6.37 -23.86
N LEU A 10 17.86 -7.47 -23.26
CA LEU A 10 16.45 -7.90 -23.31
C LEU A 10 15.51 -6.87 -22.67
N ILE A 11 15.94 -6.22 -21.58
CA ILE A 11 15.19 -5.12 -20.95
C ILE A 11 15.06 -3.95 -21.92
N ALA A 12 16.16 -3.50 -22.53
CA ALA A 12 16.13 -2.38 -23.48
C ALA A 12 15.21 -2.68 -24.69
N ASP A 13 15.26 -3.91 -25.20
CA ASP A 13 14.42 -4.39 -26.31
C ASP A 13 12.91 -4.39 -25.97
N LEU A 14 12.54 -4.34 -24.68
CA LEU A 14 11.14 -4.16 -24.30
C LEU A 14 10.58 -2.83 -24.79
N GLY A 15 11.42 -1.82 -25.10
CA GLY A 15 10.98 -0.58 -25.73
C GLY A 15 10.15 -0.81 -27.00
N ALA A 16 10.50 -1.84 -27.78
CA ALA A 16 9.79 -2.21 -29.01
C ALA A 16 8.62 -3.20 -28.81
N LYS A 17 8.26 -3.56 -27.56
CA LYS A 17 7.25 -4.58 -27.24
C LYS A 17 6.06 -3.99 -26.48
N PRO A 18 5.23 -3.15 -27.12
CA PRO A 18 4.18 -2.36 -26.46
C PRO A 18 3.19 -3.17 -25.60
N GLN A 19 2.98 -4.44 -25.94
CA GLN A 19 2.16 -5.40 -25.20
C GLN A 19 2.70 -5.74 -23.80
N VAL A 20 4.00 -5.52 -23.55
CA VAL A 20 4.62 -5.71 -22.22
C VAL A 20 4.44 -4.43 -21.42
N ARG A 21 3.62 -4.49 -20.37
CA ARG A 21 3.33 -3.36 -19.46
C ARG A 21 4.04 -3.45 -18.11
N VAL A 22 4.44 -4.65 -17.68
CA VAL A 22 5.12 -4.87 -16.40
C VAL A 22 6.38 -5.71 -16.61
N LEU A 23 7.48 -5.27 -16.03
CA LEU A 23 8.77 -5.95 -15.96
C LEU A 23 9.02 -6.35 -14.49
N LEU A 24 9.05 -7.65 -14.20
CA LEU A 24 9.43 -8.19 -12.89
C LEU A 24 10.90 -8.55 -12.86
N LEU A 25 11.59 -8.17 -11.78
CA LEU A 25 13.03 -8.31 -11.63
C LEU A 25 13.39 -8.84 -10.24
N ASP A 26 14.38 -9.73 -10.20
CA ASP A 26 15.07 -10.07 -8.97
C ASP A 26 16.53 -9.58 -9.06
N VAL A 27 16.91 -8.74 -8.10
CA VAL A 27 18.24 -8.15 -7.98
C VAL A 27 18.96 -8.87 -6.84
N VAL A 28 19.67 -9.93 -7.18
CA VAL A 28 20.48 -10.69 -6.24
C VAL A 28 21.89 -10.10 -6.18
N ILE A 29 22.32 -9.71 -4.98
CA ILE A 29 23.64 -9.12 -4.69
C ILE A 29 24.49 -10.07 -3.85
N GLY A 30 25.68 -9.62 -3.45
CA GLY A 30 26.66 -10.39 -2.69
C GLY A 30 27.86 -10.83 -3.52
N PHE A 31 28.67 -11.70 -2.92
CA PHE A 31 29.89 -12.20 -3.57
C PHE A 31 29.56 -12.96 -4.87
N GLY A 32 30.30 -12.64 -5.93
CA GLY A 32 30.06 -13.22 -7.25
C GLY A 32 28.89 -12.60 -8.02
N ALA A 33 28.28 -11.51 -7.54
CA ALA A 33 27.39 -10.71 -8.36
C ALA A 33 28.14 -9.54 -9.03
N THR A 34 27.50 -8.88 -9.99
CA THR A 34 27.96 -7.60 -10.55
C THR A 34 28.24 -6.59 -9.43
N ALA A 35 29.22 -5.70 -9.65
CA ALA A 35 29.60 -4.67 -8.66
C ALA A 35 28.47 -3.64 -8.40
N ASP A 36 27.69 -3.31 -9.42
CA ASP A 36 26.53 -2.42 -9.29
C ASP A 36 25.40 -2.85 -10.24
N PRO A 37 24.60 -3.85 -9.86
CA PRO A 37 23.53 -4.35 -10.71
C PRO A 37 22.40 -3.33 -10.89
N ALA A 38 22.11 -2.48 -9.90
CA ALA A 38 21.04 -1.48 -9.96
C ALA A 38 21.30 -0.43 -11.04
N ALA A 39 22.47 0.21 -11.06
CA ALA A 39 22.77 1.27 -12.03
C ALA A 39 22.65 0.78 -13.49
N SER A 40 23.19 -0.41 -13.78
CA SER A 40 23.12 -0.99 -15.13
C SER A 40 21.69 -1.37 -15.54
N LEU A 41 20.87 -1.80 -14.58
CA LEU A 41 19.46 -2.15 -14.78
C LEU A 41 18.62 -0.89 -15.04
N VAL A 42 18.82 0.17 -14.24
CA VAL A 42 18.17 1.47 -14.41
C VAL A 42 18.44 1.99 -15.82
N SER A 43 19.69 1.98 -16.26
CA SER A 43 20.06 2.43 -17.61
C SER A 43 19.33 1.64 -18.72
N ALA A 44 19.23 0.31 -18.57
CA ALA A 44 18.54 -0.54 -19.54
C ALA A 44 17.03 -0.27 -19.58
N TRP A 45 16.40 -0.16 -18.40
CA TRP A 45 14.96 0.09 -18.31
C TRP A 45 14.59 1.50 -18.79
N GLN A 46 15.41 2.52 -18.48
CA GLN A 46 15.21 3.87 -19.00
C GLN A 46 15.27 3.94 -20.53
N LYS A 47 16.16 3.17 -21.18
CA LYS A 47 16.17 3.05 -22.65
C LYS A 47 14.88 2.45 -23.19
N ALA A 48 14.33 1.44 -22.53
CA ALA A 48 13.05 0.86 -22.90
C ALA A 48 11.92 1.88 -22.74
N CYS A 49 11.85 2.59 -21.62
CA CYS A 49 10.85 3.63 -21.36
C CYS A 49 10.93 4.79 -22.35
N ALA A 50 12.13 5.25 -22.70
CA ALA A 50 12.33 6.33 -23.67
C ALA A 50 11.83 5.99 -25.09
N ALA A 51 11.73 4.70 -25.42
CA ALA A 51 11.17 4.23 -26.69
C ALA A 51 9.64 4.01 -26.65
N ARG A 52 8.99 4.20 -25.50
CA ARG A 52 7.54 4.04 -25.32
C ARG A 52 6.82 5.39 -25.34
N SER A 53 5.56 5.38 -25.76
CA SER A 53 4.65 6.52 -25.59
C SER A 53 3.98 6.50 -24.21
N ASP A 54 3.46 7.64 -23.78
CA ASP A 54 2.78 7.79 -22.49
C ASP A 54 1.58 6.85 -22.31
N ASN A 55 0.95 6.42 -23.41
CA ASN A 55 -0.18 5.49 -23.39
C ASN A 55 0.23 4.02 -23.26
N GLN A 56 1.53 3.71 -23.35
CA GLN A 56 2.04 2.33 -23.32
C GLN A 56 3.26 2.22 -22.38
N PRO A 57 3.11 2.64 -21.11
CA PRO A 57 4.21 2.67 -20.16
C PRO A 57 4.71 1.26 -19.82
N LEU A 58 5.98 1.17 -19.46
CA LEU A 58 6.61 -0.04 -18.94
C LEU A 58 6.91 0.15 -17.46
N TYR A 59 6.05 -0.39 -16.59
CA TYR A 59 6.31 -0.41 -15.14
C TYR A 59 7.36 -1.47 -14.80
N ALA A 60 8.26 -1.15 -13.88
CA ALA A 60 9.22 -2.11 -13.36
C ALA A 60 8.99 -2.33 -11.86
N ILE A 61 9.05 -3.60 -11.45
CA ILE A 61 8.95 -4.05 -10.07
C ILE A 61 10.16 -4.91 -9.78
N ALA A 62 10.89 -4.62 -8.69
CA ALA A 62 12.06 -5.37 -8.29
C ALA A 62 11.93 -5.90 -6.86
N THR A 63 12.48 -7.08 -6.62
CA THR A 63 12.89 -7.53 -5.28
C THR A 63 14.41 -7.51 -5.19
N VAL A 64 14.95 -7.12 -4.03
CA VAL A 64 16.39 -7.17 -3.78
C VAL A 64 16.70 -8.31 -2.81
N THR A 65 17.55 -9.24 -3.22
CA THR A 65 18.00 -10.39 -2.42
C THR A 65 19.46 -10.20 -2.04
N GLY A 66 19.73 -10.08 -0.75
CA GLY A 66 21.06 -9.79 -0.20
C GLY A 66 20.96 -8.96 1.06
N THR A 67 22.09 -8.45 1.54
CA THR A 67 22.25 -7.85 2.86
C THR A 67 22.93 -6.49 2.80
N GLU A 68 22.81 -5.72 3.88
CA GLU A 68 23.47 -4.42 4.00
C GLU A 68 24.99 -4.51 3.97
N ARG A 69 25.57 -5.68 4.29
CA ARG A 69 27.02 -5.90 4.35
C ARG A 69 27.59 -6.50 3.07
N ASP A 70 26.75 -6.79 2.08
CA ASP A 70 27.25 -7.23 0.78
C ASP A 70 28.03 -6.10 0.09
N PRO A 71 29.00 -6.41 -0.78
CA PRO A 71 29.85 -5.40 -1.43
C PRO A 71 29.08 -4.26 -2.11
N GLN A 72 27.87 -4.55 -2.61
CA GLN A 72 27.00 -3.62 -3.31
C GLN A 72 26.11 -2.78 -2.40
N CYS A 73 26.00 -3.14 -1.12
CA CYS A 73 25.11 -2.55 -0.11
C CYS A 73 23.61 -2.59 -0.48
N ARG A 74 22.81 -3.39 0.23
CA ARG A 74 21.38 -3.55 -0.04
C ARG A 74 20.62 -2.21 -0.11
N SER A 75 20.79 -1.34 0.88
CA SER A 75 20.08 -0.05 0.91
C SER A 75 20.40 0.86 -0.29
N GLN A 76 21.66 0.90 -0.72
CA GLN A 76 22.09 1.71 -1.87
C GLN A 76 21.51 1.20 -3.19
N GLN A 77 21.46 -0.13 -3.35
CA GLN A 77 20.85 -0.75 -4.53
C GLN A 77 19.34 -0.50 -4.58
N ILE A 78 18.65 -0.56 -3.44
CA ILE A 78 17.22 -0.21 -3.34
C ILE A 78 17.00 1.26 -3.71
N ALA A 79 17.73 2.19 -3.07
CA ALA A 79 17.60 3.62 -3.33
C ALA A 79 17.83 3.97 -4.81
N THR A 80 18.85 3.38 -5.44
CA THR A 80 19.13 3.59 -6.87
C THR A 80 17.97 3.17 -7.77
N LEU A 81 17.28 2.08 -7.44
CA LEU A 81 16.11 1.61 -8.19
C LEU A 81 14.89 2.52 -7.94
N GLU A 82 14.63 2.88 -6.69
CA GLU A 82 13.50 3.72 -6.29
C GLU A 82 13.62 5.14 -6.86
N ASP A 83 14.81 5.75 -6.80
CA ASP A 83 15.09 7.07 -7.37
C ASP A 83 14.85 7.12 -8.89
N ALA A 84 15.02 5.98 -9.58
CA ALA A 84 14.70 5.84 -10.99
C ALA A 84 13.20 5.64 -11.26
N GLY A 85 12.37 5.42 -10.24
CA GLY A 85 10.95 5.12 -10.38
C GLY A 85 10.63 3.63 -10.54
N ILE A 86 11.57 2.73 -10.23
CA ILE A 86 11.32 1.29 -10.16
C ILE A 86 10.72 0.97 -8.79
N ALA A 87 9.57 0.28 -8.76
CA ALA A 87 8.94 -0.12 -7.51
C ALA A 87 9.75 -1.26 -6.86
N VAL A 88 10.36 -1.01 -5.71
CA VAL A 88 11.05 -2.06 -4.95
C VAL A 88 10.15 -2.55 -3.84
N VAL A 89 9.89 -3.85 -3.82
CA VAL A 89 9.03 -4.49 -2.81
C VAL A 89 9.80 -5.52 -2.00
N SER A 90 9.28 -5.84 -0.82
CA SER A 90 10.00 -6.62 0.17
C SER A 90 9.93 -8.14 -0.05
N SER A 91 9.00 -8.59 -0.90
CA SER A 91 8.73 -10.02 -1.08
C SER A 91 8.19 -10.37 -2.48
N LEU A 92 8.41 -11.62 -2.91
CA LEU A 92 7.86 -12.13 -4.16
C LEU A 92 6.32 -12.16 -4.19
N PRO A 93 5.60 -12.52 -3.11
CA PRO A 93 4.14 -12.41 -3.07
C PRO A 93 3.64 -10.99 -3.37
N GLU A 94 4.26 -9.98 -2.75
CA GLU A 94 3.94 -8.58 -2.99
C GLU A 94 4.23 -8.16 -4.45
N ALA A 95 5.40 -8.55 -4.98
CA ALA A 95 5.81 -8.23 -6.35
C ALA A 95 4.83 -8.77 -7.40
N THR A 96 4.42 -10.03 -7.24
CA THR A 96 3.53 -10.71 -8.17
C THR A 96 2.09 -10.21 -8.06
N LEU A 97 1.60 -9.90 -6.85
CA LEU A 97 0.29 -9.26 -6.65
C LEU A 97 0.24 -7.87 -7.28
N LEU A 98 1.28 -7.06 -7.10
CA LEU A 98 1.37 -5.73 -7.72
C LEU A 98 1.42 -5.84 -9.25
N ALA A 99 2.20 -6.78 -9.80
CA ALA A 99 2.26 -7.01 -11.24
C ALA A 99 0.89 -7.40 -11.81
N ALA A 100 0.16 -8.30 -11.15
CA ALA A 100 -1.18 -8.70 -11.54
C ALA A 100 -2.19 -7.54 -11.48
N ALA A 101 -2.07 -6.66 -10.49
CA ALA A 101 -2.91 -5.47 -10.40
C ALA A 101 -2.62 -4.48 -11.55
N LEU A 102 -1.36 -4.27 -11.91
CA LEU A 102 -0.95 -3.26 -12.90
C LEU A 102 -1.27 -3.63 -14.36
N ILE A 103 -1.42 -4.92 -14.68
CA ILE A 103 -1.82 -5.35 -16.02
C ILE A 103 -3.29 -5.04 -16.33
N HIS A 104 -4.14 -4.95 -15.30
CA HIS A 104 -5.51 -4.51 -15.44
C HIS A 104 -5.58 -2.97 -15.35
N PRO A 105 -6.13 -2.27 -16.35
CA PRO A 105 -6.35 -0.84 -16.22
C PRO A 105 -7.33 -0.59 -15.08
N LEU A 106 -7.14 0.51 -14.33
CA LEU A 106 -8.16 0.96 -13.40
C LEU A 106 -9.46 1.16 -14.19
N SER A 107 -10.54 0.54 -13.72
CA SER A 107 -11.86 0.89 -14.19
C SER A 107 -12.01 2.41 -14.02
N PRO A 108 -12.53 3.13 -15.04
CA PRO A 108 -12.79 4.55 -14.90
C PRO A 108 -13.59 4.73 -13.61
N ALA A 109 -13.14 5.65 -12.76
CA ALA A 109 -13.76 5.88 -11.46
C ALA A 109 -15.25 6.16 -11.67
N THR A 110 -16.10 5.16 -11.46
CA THR A 110 -17.49 5.38 -11.13
C THR A 110 -17.47 6.30 -9.92
N GLN A 111 -18.21 7.41 -9.95
CA GLN A 111 -18.25 8.37 -8.85
C GLN A 111 -18.37 7.62 -7.53
N GLN A 112 -17.26 7.53 -6.79
CA GLN A 112 -17.21 6.85 -5.52
C GLN A 112 -17.88 7.79 -4.53
N HIS A 113 -19.16 7.56 -4.29
CA HIS A 113 -19.85 8.22 -3.20
C HIS A 113 -19.31 7.64 -1.90
N THR A 114 -18.47 8.39 -1.20
CA THR A 114 -18.16 8.13 0.20
C THR A 114 -19.46 8.20 0.99
N PRO A 115 -19.87 7.13 1.71
CA PRO A 115 -21.02 7.21 2.58
C PRO A 115 -20.81 8.35 3.59
N SER A 116 -21.79 9.24 3.72
CA SER A 116 -21.69 10.43 4.59
C SER A 116 -21.34 10.10 6.04
N LEU A 117 -21.69 8.90 6.52
CA LEU A 117 -21.31 8.40 7.84
C LEU A 117 -19.79 8.24 8.00
N LEU A 118 -19.05 7.89 6.93
CA LEU A 118 -17.59 7.79 6.97
C LEU A 118 -16.92 9.16 6.90
N GLU A 119 -17.62 10.18 6.39
CA GLU A 119 -17.13 11.55 6.36
C GLU A 119 -17.25 12.20 7.74
N ASN A 120 -18.41 12.05 8.38
CA ASN A 120 -18.68 12.62 9.70
C ASN A 120 -19.59 11.69 10.51
N VAL A 121 -19.20 11.44 11.76
CA VAL A 121 -20.00 10.65 12.71
C VAL A 121 -20.44 11.55 13.86
N ALA A 122 -21.74 11.81 13.94
CA ALA A 122 -22.40 12.42 15.08
C ALA A 122 -23.25 11.38 15.81
N VAL A 123 -23.08 11.27 17.13
CA VAL A 123 -23.60 10.15 17.92
C VAL A 123 -24.70 10.63 18.87
N ILE A 124 -25.87 10.00 18.78
CA ILE A 124 -26.87 10.03 19.86
C ILE A 124 -26.65 8.78 20.70
N ASN A 125 -25.96 8.92 21.84
CA ASN A 125 -25.66 7.80 22.73
C ASN A 125 -26.86 7.47 23.62
N ILE A 126 -27.34 6.23 23.54
CA ILE A 126 -28.41 5.68 24.38
C ILE A 126 -27.83 4.50 25.19
N GLY A 127 -28.16 4.40 26.47
CA GLY A 127 -27.67 3.34 27.35
C GLY A 127 -26.59 3.84 28.31
N LEU A 128 -25.41 3.21 28.29
CA LEU A 128 -24.33 3.54 29.25
C LEU A 128 -23.78 4.95 29.00
N ARG A 129 -23.74 5.74 30.07
CA ARG A 129 -23.18 7.10 30.03
C ARG A 129 -21.67 7.12 29.78
N SER A 130 -20.96 6.07 30.19
CA SER A 130 -19.51 5.95 29.99
C SER A 130 -19.11 6.10 28.52
N PHE A 131 -19.86 5.50 27.59
CA PHE A 131 -19.58 5.62 26.16
C PHE A 131 -19.70 7.06 25.65
N ALA A 132 -20.66 7.85 26.14
CA ALA A 132 -20.75 9.27 25.79
C ALA A 132 -19.59 10.08 26.38
N LEU A 133 -19.12 9.75 27.58
CA LEU A 133 -17.97 10.43 28.19
C LEU A 133 -16.66 10.13 27.44
N GLU A 134 -16.49 8.90 26.96
CA GLU A 134 -15.36 8.52 26.10
C GLU A 134 -15.39 9.27 24.76
N LEU A 135 -16.56 9.32 24.10
CA LEU A 135 -16.75 10.08 22.85
C LEU A 135 -16.52 11.58 23.04
N GLN A 136 -16.98 12.14 24.16
CA GLN A 136 -16.74 13.53 24.53
C GLN A 136 -15.24 13.80 24.75
N SER A 137 -14.54 12.88 25.42
CA SER A 137 -13.09 12.99 25.67
C SER A 137 -12.29 12.93 24.36
N ALA A 138 -12.75 12.15 23.38
CA ALA A 138 -12.22 12.13 22.01
C ALA A 138 -12.66 13.34 21.16
N SER A 139 -13.32 14.34 21.75
CA SER A 139 -13.86 15.53 21.07
C SER A 139 -14.76 15.19 19.88
N LYS A 140 -15.51 14.09 19.96
CA LYS A 140 -16.50 13.69 18.95
C LYS A 140 -17.86 14.29 19.28
N PRO A 141 -18.65 14.71 18.26
CA PRO A 141 -19.97 15.27 18.48
C PRO A 141 -20.90 14.18 19.02
N VAL A 142 -21.23 14.27 20.31
CA VAL A 142 -22.07 13.31 21.01
C VAL A 142 -23.14 14.02 21.84
N VAL A 143 -24.36 13.50 21.79
CA VAL A 143 -25.41 13.82 22.74
C VAL A 143 -25.82 12.54 23.46
N HIS A 144 -25.80 12.56 24.79
CA HIS A 144 -26.28 11.42 25.57
C HIS A 144 -27.77 11.57 25.85
N TYR A 145 -28.57 10.67 25.30
CA TYR A 145 -29.98 10.54 25.61
C TYR A 145 -30.13 9.57 26.80
N GLN A 146 -30.45 10.12 27.97
CA GLN A 146 -30.62 9.34 29.20
C GLN A 146 -31.93 8.55 29.12
N TRP A 147 -31.82 7.25 28.83
CA TRP A 147 -32.95 6.34 28.69
C TRP A 147 -32.98 5.32 29.83
N SER A 148 -34.18 4.92 30.27
CA SER A 148 -34.39 3.86 31.27
C SER A 148 -35.66 3.07 30.93
N PRO A 149 -35.65 1.72 31.02
CA PRO A 149 -36.78 0.86 30.65
C PRO A 149 -37.97 0.87 31.63
N VAL A 150 -38.06 1.82 32.56
CA VAL A 150 -39.13 1.88 33.57
C VAL A 150 -39.82 3.23 33.53
N ALA A 151 -41.16 3.23 33.58
CA ALA A 151 -41.97 4.44 33.75
C ALA A 151 -41.35 5.30 34.85
N GLY A 152 -40.82 6.48 34.49
CA GLY A 152 -39.91 7.30 35.32
C GLY A 152 -40.43 7.70 36.71
N GLY A 153 -41.65 7.32 37.08
CA GLY A 153 -42.23 7.50 38.40
C GLY A 153 -42.00 6.37 39.41
N ASN A 154 -41.65 5.13 39.02
CA ASN A 154 -41.55 4.00 39.97
C ASN A 154 -40.13 3.85 40.57
N LYS A 155 -39.82 4.71 41.54
CA LYS A 155 -38.53 4.74 42.27
C LYS A 155 -38.13 3.41 42.90
N LYS A 156 -39.10 2.59 43.33
CA LYS A 156 -38.82 1.27 43.95
C LYS A 156 -38.24 0.30 42.94
N LEU A 157 -38.85 0.24 41.74
CA LEU A 157 -38.40 -0.67 40.69
C LEU A 157 -37.06 -0.24 40.10
N ALA A 158 -36.85 1.06 39.88
CA ALA A 158 -35.56 1.59 39.44
C ALA A 158 -34.41 1.19 40.39
N ARG A 159 -34.61 1.38 41.69
CA ARG A 159 -33.60 1.03 42.70
C ARG A 159 -33.38 -0.47 42.87
N LEU A 160 -34.40 -1.29 42.58
CA LEU A 160 -34.26 -2.75 42.56
C LEU A 160 -33.39 -3.19 41.38
N LEU A 161 -33.61 -2.61 40.18
CA LEU A 161 -32.83 -2.92 38.98
C LEU A 161 -31.35 -2.53 39.15
N GLU A 162 -31.06 -1.35 39.72
CA GLU A 162 -29.68 -0.92 40.03
C GLU A 162 -28.94 -1.88 40.99
N ARG A 163 -29.66 -2.58 41.86
CA ARG A 163 -29.07 -3.53 42.82
C ARG A 163 -28.86 -4.93 42.26
N LEU A 164 -29.50 -5.27 41.14
CA LEU A 164 -29.49 -6.60 40.54
C LEU A 164 -28.52 -6.72 39.35
N GLN A 165 -28.03 -5.59 38.83
CA GLN A 165 -27.00 -5.50 37.78
C GLN A 165 -25.62 -5.34 38.41
#